data_AF-A0A436CDZ7-F1
#
_entry.id   AF-A0A436CDZ7-F1
#
_cell.length_a   1.000
_cell.length_b   1.000
_cell.length_c   1.000
_cell.angle_alpha   90.00
_cell.angle_beta   90.00
_cell.angle_gamma   90.00
#
_symmetry.space_group_name_H-M   'P 1'
#
loop_
_entity.id
_entity.type
_entity.pdbx_description
1 polymer ?
#
loop_
_entity_poly.entity_id
_entity_poly.type
_entity_poly.pdbx_seq_one_letter_code
_entity_poly.pdbx_strand_id
1 'polypeptide(L)'
;MNFFGDRLEDDIREYASRLSRRMKKRGRVELLALANCLDDLATEQSEDGVKSVEAALDTAEVVKGIPAEAWLMTANEVGSVPAVMRDRCRILRFPEPGPDQLPFLAPRILERLYLEAGHDPRWAAPIEGFELAALASNWPGGSIRKLERLVEKLVEARERHWGRQ
;
A
#
# COMPACT_ATOMS: atom_id res chain seq x y z
N MET A 1 5.97 1.65 -5.39
CA MET A 1 5.05 0.54 -5.76
C MET A 1 3.60 1.04 -5.67
N ASN A 2 2.95 1.30 -6.83
CA ASN A 2 1.51 1.58 -6.88
C ASN A 2 0.78 0.25 -6.63
N PHE A 3 -0.14 0.23 -5.66
CA PHE A 3 -0.93 -0.97 -5.34
C PHE A 3 -2.09 -1.17 -6.33
N PHE A 4 -2.52 -0.08 -6.97
CA PHE A 4 -3.38 -0.05 -8.14
C PHE A 4 -2.68 0.82 -9.19
N GLY A 5 -2.38 0.26 -10.36
CA GLY A 5 -1.91 0.96 -11.54
C GLY A 5 -3.04 1.69 -12.27
N ASP A 6 -2.79 2.08 -13.52
CA ASP A 6 -3.77 2.79 -14.35
C ASP A 6 -4.78 1.83 -15.03
N ARG A 7 -4.59 0.51 -14.87
CA ARG A 7 -5.41 -0.55 -15.46
C ARG A 7 -6.03 -1.40 -14.37
N LEU A 8 -7.26 -1.03 -14.00
CA LEU A 8 -8.07 -1.67 -12.98
C LEU A 8 -8.12 -3.20 -13.11
N GLU A 9 -8.15 -3.71 -14.34
CA GLU A 9 -8.20 -5.15 -14.61
C GLU A 9 -6.94 -5.90 -14.16
N ASP A 10 -5.76 -5.37 -14.47
CA ASP A 10 -4.50 -5.99 -14.10
C ASP A 10 -4.31 -5.96 -12.58
N ASP A 11 -4.80 -4.90 -11.93
CA ASP A 11 -4.77 -4.76 -10.47
C ASP A 11 -5.71 -5.74 -9.77
N ILE A 12 -6.93 -5.94 -10.28
CA ILE A 12 -7.89 -6.91 -9.74
C ILE A 12 -7.30 -8.32 -9.81
N ARG A 13 -6.68 -8.69 -10.94
CA ARG A 13 -6.00 -9.98 -11.12
C ARG A 13 -4.90 -10.19 -10.08
N GLU A 14 -4.01 -9.21 -9.95
CA GLU A 14 -2.87 -9.30 -9.06
C GLU A 14 -3.31 -9.36 -7.59
N TYR A 15 -4.29 -8.52 -7.22
CA TYR A 15 -4.84 -8.49 -5.87
C TYR A 15 -5.50 -9.82 -5.50
N ALA A 16 -6.41 -10.33 -6.33
CA ALA A 16 -7.16 -11.54 -6.07
C ALA A 16 -6.25 -12.77 -5.98
N SER A 17 -5.26 -12.88 -6.88
CA SER A 17 -4.24 -13.95 -6.86
C SER A 17 -3.40 -13.94 -5.57
N ARG A 18 -2.95 -12.76 -5.12
CA ARG A 18 -2.13 -12.63 -3.91
C ARG A 18 -2.94 -12.91 -2.64
N LEU A 19 -4.23 -12.57 -2.65
CA LEU A 19 -5.12 -12.81 -1.51
C LEU A 19 -5.46 -14.29 -1.38
N SER A 20 -5.85 -14.95 -2.49
CA SER A 20 -6.11 -16.39 -2.51
C SER A 20 -4.90 -17.20 -2.00
N ARG A 21 -3.70 -16.93 -2.52
CA ARG A 21 -2.48 -17.62 -2.05
C ARG A 21 -2.25 -17.47 -0.55
N ARG A 22 -2.51 -16.28 0.01
CA ARG A 22 -2.40 -16.04 1.46
C ARG A 22 -3.46 -16.78 2.25
N MET A 23 -4.68 -16.88 1.75
CA MET A 23 -5.76 -17.65 2.36
C MET A 23 -5.44 -19.15 2.37
N LYS A 24 -5.01 -19.69 1.23
CA LYS A 24 -4.59 -21.10 1.10
C LYS A 24 -3.40 -21.42 2.00
N LYS A 25 -2.42 -20.51 2.11
CA LYS A 25 -1.25 -20.66 3.01
C LYS A 25 -1.63 -20.74 4.49
N ARG A 26 -2.71 -20.09 4.91
CA ARG A 26 -3.18 -20.14 6.31
C ARG A 26 -3.97 -21.41 6.65
N GLY A 27 -4.30 -22.24 5.65
CA GLY A 27 -4.80 -23.61 5.86
C GLY A 27 -6.18 -23.73 6.50
N ARG A 28 -7.01 -22.68 6.45
CA ARG A 28 -8.38 -22.71 6.99
C ARG A 28 -9.36 -23.20 5.92
N VAL A 29 -10.01 -24.33 6.19
CA VAL A 29 -10.93 -25.00 5.25
C VAL A 29 -12.12 -24.10 4.91
N GLU A 30 -12.55 -23.30 5.88
CA GLU A 30 -13.66 -22.35 5.77
C GLU A 30 -13.40 -21.24 4.75
N LEU A 31 -12.12 -20.94 4.46
CA LEU A 31 -11.71 -19.88 3.53
C LEU A 31 -11.39 -20.41 2.12
N LEU A 32 -11.43 -21.73 1.91
CA LEU A 32 -11.09 -22.33 0.61
C LEU A 32 -12.09 -21.94 -0.48
N ALA A 33 -13.39 -21.88 -0.15
CA ALA A 33 -14.41 -21.44 -1.09
C ALA A 33 -14.15 -20.00 -1.56
N LEU A 34 -13.89 -19.09 -0.63
CA LEU A 34 -13.56 -17.70 -0.93
C LEU A 34 -12.24 -17.56 -1.71
N ALA A 35 -11.22 -18.33 -1.35
CA ALA A 35 -9.94 -18.34 -2.07
C ALA A 35 -10.10 -18.83 -3.51
N ASN A 36 -10.97 -19.80 -3.76
CA ASN A 36 -11.26 -20.27 -5.11
C ASN A 36 -12.03 -19.22 -5.92
N CYS A 37 -13.04 -18.56 -5.35
CA CYS A 37 -13.72 -17.45 -6.02
C CYS A 37 -12.76 -16.30 -6.36
N LEU A 38 -11.75 -16.04 -5.52
CA LEU A 38 -10.69 -15.07 -5.80
C LEU A 38 -9.74 -15.53 -6.92
N ASP A 39 -9.43 -16.82 -7.03
CA ASP A 39 -8.65 -17.36 -8.16
C ASP A 39 -9.43 -17.29 -9.48
N ASP A 40 -10.73 -17.56 -9.41
CA ASP A 40 -11.63 -17.44 -10.56
C ASP A 40 -11.72 -15.98 -11.01
N LEU A 41 -11.93 -15.04 -10.07
CA LEU A 41 -11.93 -13.60 -10.37
C LEU A 41 -10.58 -13.10 -10.92
N ALA A 42 -9.47 -13.69 -10.47
CA ALA A 42 -8.16 -13.35 -11.03
C ALA A 42 -8.01 -13.82 -12.48
N THR A 43 -8.61 -14.95 -12.80
CA THR A 43 -8.55 -15.59 -14.13
C THR A 43 -9.51 -14.91 -15.11
N GLU A 44 -10.75 -14.72 -14.67
CA GLU A 44 -11.85 -14.16 -15.45
C GLU A 44 -12.54 -13.06 -14.64
N GLN A 45 -12.28 -11.81 -15.04
CA GLN A 45 -12.74 -10.61 -14.33
C GLN A 45 -14.15 -10.24 -14.76
N SER A 46 -15.06 -11.19 -14.62
CA SER A 46 -16.47 -11.02 -14.98
C SER A 46 -17.28 -10.46 -13.81
N GLU A 47 -18.41 -9.84 -14.13
CA GLU A 47 -19.38 -9.40 -13.13
C GLU A 47 -19.91 -10.58 -12.30
N ASP A 48 -20.04 -11.75 -12.92
CA ASP A 48 -20.46 -12.99 -12.26
C ASP A 48 -19.40 -13.51 -11.29
N GLY A 49 -18.11 -13.33 -11.60
CA GLY A 49 -16.99 -13.61 -10.69
C GLY A 49 -17.05 -12.73 -9.44
N VAL A 50 -17.38 -11.44 -9.60
CA VAL A 50 -17.55 -10.52 -8.47
C VAL A 50 -18.74 -10.94 -7.59
N LYS A 51 -19.89 -11.29 -8.19
CA LYS A 51 -21.07 -11.80 -7.47
C LYS A 51 -20.78 -13.12 -6.75
N SER A 52 -19.94 -13.97 -7.33
CA SER A 52 -19.53 -15.23 -6.71
C SER A 52 -18.64 -14.99 -5.48
N VAL A 53 -17.73 -14.01 -5.53
CA VAL A 53 -16.95 -13.57 -4.36
C VAL A 53 -17.86 -12.97 -3.29
N GLU A 54 -18.85 -12.16 -3.67
CA GLU A 54 -19.84 -11.59 -2.75
C GLU A 54 -20.64 -12.68 -2.02
N ALA A 55 -21.19 -13.66 -2.75
CA ALA A 55 -21.91 -14.78 -2.16
C ALA A 55 -21.02 -15.66 -1.26
N ALA A 56 -19.75 -15.84 -1.62
CA ALA A 56 -18.78 -16.56 -0.80
C ALA A 56 -18.45 -15.80 0.50
N LEU A 57 -18.42 -14.46 0.46
CA LEU A 57 -18.26 -13.62 1.65
C LEU A 57 -19.45 -13.72 2.59
N ASP A 58 -20.68 -13.64 2.07
CA ASP A 58 -21.91 -13.79 2.87
C ASP A 58 -21.97 -15.19 3.53
N THR A 59 -21.50 -16.23 2.84
CA THR A 59 -21.43 -17.59 3.39
C THR A 59 -20.35 -17.74 4.45
N ALA A 60 -19.18 -17.12 4.26
CA ALA A 60 -18.08 -17.14 5.22
C ALA A 60 -18.43 -16.42 6.54
N GLU A 61 -19.30 -15.41 6.49
CA GLU A 61 -19.81 -14.68 7.65
C GLU A 61 -20.68 -15.55 8.58
N VAL A 62 -21.36 -16.55 8.02
CA VAL A 62 -22.22 -17.49 8.77
C VAL A 62 -21.40 -18.53 9.56
N VAL A 63 -20.14 -18.76 9.19
CA VAL A 63 -19.24 -19.67 9.90
C VAL A 63 -18.75 -19.03 11.21
N LYS A 64 -19.51 -19.24 12.29
CA LYS A 64 -19.16 -18.83 13.65
C LYS A 64 -17.74 -19.25 14.02
N GLY A 65 -16.85 -18.28 14.17
CA GLY A 65 -15.51 -18.49 14.74
C GLY A 65 -14.36 -17.82 13.99
N ILE A 66 -14.59 -17.23 12.83
CA ILE A 66 -13.72 -16.16 12.35
C ILE A 66 -14.34 -14.88 12.88
N PRO A 67 -13.78 -14.21 13.90
CA PRO A 67 -14.27 -12.88 14.16
C PRO A 67 -14.04 -12.07 12.89
N ALA A 68 -15.04 -11.33 12.45
CA ALA A 68 -14.91 -10.29 11.43
C ALA A 68 -13.99 -9.14 11.89
N GLU A 69 -13.03 -9.43 12.77
CA GLU A 69 -12.07 -8.51 13.35
C GLU A 69 -11.03 -8.13 12.29
N ALA A 70 -11.41 -7.06 11.60
CA ALA A 70 -10.63 -6.14 10.78
C ALA A 70 -10.20 -6.65 9.40
N TRP A 71 -11.19 -6.91 8.53
CA TRP A 71 -11.00 -6.73 7.10
C TRP A 71 -10.59 -5.27 6.84
N LEU A 72 -9.37 -5.06 6.30
CA LEU A 72 -8.84 -3.74 5.99
C LEU A 72 -8.78 -3.55 4.48
N MET A 73 -9.44 -2.49 4.01
CA MET A 73 -9.45 -2.07 2.62
C MET A 73 -8.92 -0.64 2.55
N THR A 74 -8.14 -0.34 1.51
CA THR A 74 -7.68 1.02 1.23
C THR A 74 -8.30 1.48 -0.09
N ALA A 75 -8.90 2.66 -0.08
CA ALA A 75 -9.38 3.32 -1.29
C ALA A 75 -8.84 4.74 -1.29
N ASN A 76 -8.28 5.18 -2.43
CA ASN A 76 -7.85 6.58 -2.59
C ASN A 76 -9.05 7.52 -2.53
N GLU A 77 -10.19 7.06 -3.05
CA GLU A 77 -11.45 7.78 -3.05
C GLU A 77 -12.58 6.85 -2.60
N VAL A 78 -13.45 7.33 -1.73
CA VAL A 78 -14.60 6.53 -1.25
C VAL A 78 -15.71 6.49 -2.29
N GLY A 79 -15.80 7.48 -3.18
CA GLY A 79 -16.84 7.55 -4.21
C GLY A 79 -16.78 6.42 -5.23
N SER A 80 -15.60 5.84 -5.46
CA SER A 80 -15.40 4.70 -6.35
C SER A 80 -15.78 3.36 -5.72
N VAL A 81 -16.02 3.32 -4.39
CA VAL A 81 -16.42 2.10 -3.69
C VAL A 81 -17.95 1.92 -3.78
N PRO A 82 -18.44 0.75 -4.24
CA PRO A 82 -19.88 0.46 -4.31
C PRO A 82 -20.60 0.73 -2.98
N ALA A 83 -21.82 1.27 -3.05
CA ALA A 83 -22.61 1.63 -1.87
C ALA A 83 -22.81 0.46 -0.90
N VAL A 84 -23.09 -0.74 -1.44
CA VAL A 84 -23.28 -1.97 -0.66
C VAL A 84 -22.07 -2.31 0.22
N MET A 85 -20.86 -2.01 -0.22
CA MET A 85 -19.65 -2.22 0.58
C MET A 85 -19.43 -1.08 1.57
N ARG A 86 -19.73 0.16 1.18
CA ARG A 86 -19.60 1.33 2.06
C ARG A 86 -20.49 1.22 3.28
N ASP A 87 -21.73 0.74 3.12
CA ASP A 87 -22.68 0.59 4.22
C ASP A 87 -22.25 -0.49 5.23
N ARG A 88 -21.42 -1.44 4.79
CA ARG A 88 -20.88 -2.52 5.63
C ARG A 88 -19.49 -2.20 6.22
N CYS A 89 -18.86 -1.09 5.83
CA CYS A 89 -17.48 -0.76 6.19
C CYS A 89 -17.38 0.45 7.12
N ARG A 90 -16.53 0.37 8.15
CA ARG A 90 -16.10 1.56 8.90
C ARG A 90 -15.05 2.34 8.11
N ILE A 91 -15.43 3.49 7.57
CA ILE A 91 -14.51 4.34 6.80
C ILE A 91 -13.59 5.12 7.74
N LEU A 92 -12.30 4.80 7.70
CA LEU A 92 -11.25 5.58 8.35
C LEU A 92 -10.59 6.48 7.32
N ARG A 93 -10.70 7.81 7.52
CA ARG A 93 -10.01 8.79 6.68
C ARG A 93 -8.58 8.96 7.18
N PHE A 94 -7.62 8.67 6.32
CA PHE A 94 -6.22 8.95 6.59
C PHE A 94 -5.86 10.29 5.95
N PRO A 95 -5.41 11.30 6.71
CA PRO A 95 -5.08 12.61 6.15
C PRO A 95 -3.86 12.50 5.24
N GLU A 96 -3.79 13.38 4.23
CA GLU A 96 -2.56 13.52 3.46
C GLU A 96 -1.43 14.08 4.35
N PRO A 97 -0.21 13.56 4.22
CA PRO A 97 0.90 14.00 5.05
C PRO A 97 1.32 15.42 4.65
N GLY A 98 1.49 16.28 5.65
CA GLY A 98 1.85 17.68 5.46
C GLY A 98 3.35 17.95 5.55
N PRO A 99 3.79 19.19 5.22
CA PRO A 99 5.20 19.58 5.29
C PRO A 99 5.73 19.60 6.73
N ASP A 100 4.85 19.78 7.71
CA ASP A 100 5.12 19.67 9.15
C ASP A 100 5.62 18.27 9.56
N GLN A 101 5.25 17.24 8.79
CA GLN A 101 5.67 15.85 9.04
C GLN A 101 7.02 15.53 8.40
N LEU A 102 7.54 16.40 7.52
CA LEU A 102 8.78 16.18 6.78
C LEU A 102 9.99 15.87 7.68
N PRO A 103 10.22 16.56 8.82
CA PRO A 103 11.35 16.25 9.69
C PRO A 103 11.32 14.84 10.28
N PHE A 104 10.15 14.19 10.31
CA PHE A 104 9.98 12.82 10.78
C PHE A 104 10.02 11.80 9.64
N LEU A 105 9.43 12.15 8.49
CA LEU A 105 9.34 11.25 7.35
C LEU A 105 10.68 11.12 6.61
N ALA A 106 11.37 12.23 6.37
CA ALA A 106 12.59 12.23 5.54
C ALA A 106 13.73 11.37 6.14
N PRO A 107 14.04 11.43 7.45
CA PRO A 107 15.06 10.55 8.03
C PRO A 107 14.69 9.07 7.97
N ARG A 108 13.41 8.72 8.16
CA ARG A 108 12.93 7.33 8.08
C ARG A 108 13.03 6.77 6.66
N ILE A 109 12.71 7.60 5.67
CA ILE A 109 12.87 7.25 4.26
C ILE A 109 14.35 7.04 3.95
N LEU A 110 15.23 7.92 4.41
CA LEU A 110 16.68 7.81 4.23
C LEU A 110 17.22 6.50 4.83
N GLU A 111 16.87 6.19 6.08
CA GLU A 111 17.23 4.91 6.73
C GLU A 111 16.81 3.71 5.89
N ARG A 112 15.57 3.73 5.37
CA ARG A 112 15.03 2.64 4.56
C ARG A 112 15.76 2.50 3.22
N LEU A 113 16.08 3.61 2.55
CA LEU A 113 16.82 3.59 1.28
C LEU A 113 18.21 2.94 1.44
N TYR A 114 18.92 3.26 2.53
CA TYR A 114 20.22 2.63 2.84
C TYR A 114 20.08 1.14 3.11
N LEU A 115 19.05 0.72 3.86
CA LEU A 115 18.75 -0.71 4.07
C LEU A 115 18.47 -1.44 2.76
N GLU A 116 17.65 -0.86 1.89
CA GLU A 116 17.28 -1.45 0.61
C GLU A 116 18.47 -1.54 -0.36
N ALA A 117 19.42 -0.60 -0.26
CA ALA A 117 20.69 -0.66 -0.98
C ALA A 117 21.73 -1.63 -0.37
N GLY A 118 21.42 -2.27 0.76
CA GLY A 118 22.32 -3.21 1.45
C GLY A 118 23.42 -2.54 2.27
N HIS A 119 23.32 -1.24 2.54
CA HIS A 119 24.25 -0.49 3.38
C HIS A 119 23.80 -0.52 4.86
N ASP A 120 24.77 -0.34 5.78
CA ASP A 120 24.44 -0.18 7.20
C ASP A 120 23.72 1.18 7.39
N PRO A 121 22.53 1.23 8.03
CA PRO A 121 21.78 2.47 8.27
C PRO A 121 22.57 3.53 9.02
N ARG A 122 23.57 3.13 9.82
CA ARG A 122 24.44 4.06 10.54
C ARG A 122 25.32 4.90 9.61
N TRP A 123 25.44 4.49 8.35
CA TRP A 123 26.18 5.23 7.32
C TRP A 123 25.32 6.30 6.65
N ALA A 124 24.01 6.31 6.90
CA ALA A 124 23.14 7.40 6.49
C ALA A 124 23.44 8.64 7.34
N ALA A 125 24.27 9.55 6.80
CA ALA A 125 24.49 10.84 7.43
C ALA A 125 23.12 11.54 7.67
N PRO A 126 22.85 12.07 8.88
CA PRO A 126 21.60 12.73 9.17
C PRO A 126 21.26 13.83 8.16
N ILE A 127 19.97 14.08 7.92
CA ILE A 127 19.54 15.18 7.05
C ILE A 127 19.76 16.50 7.78
N GLU A 128 20.51 17.41 7.17
CA GLU A 128 20.83 18.71 7.74
C GLU A 128 19.67 19.71 7.57
N GLY A 129 19.69 20.80 8.34
CA GLY A 129 18.60 21.78 8.34
C GLY A 129 18.35 22.43 6.97
N PHE A 130 19.42 22.71 6.20
CA PHE A 130 19.29 23.29 4.86
C PHE A 130 18.72 22.28 3.85
N GLU A 131 19.04 21.00 4.01
CA GLU A 131 18.51 19.91 3.19
C GLU A 131 17.03 19.68 3.47
N LEU A 132 16.63 19.72 4.74
CA LEU A 132 15.21 19.71 5.12
C LEU A 132 14.46 20.91 4.53
N ALA A 133 15.04 22.11 4.55
CA ALA A 133 14.43 23.30 3.95
C ALA A 133 14.30 23.17 2.42
N ALA A 134 15.30 22.59 1.76
CA ALA A 134 15.25 22.29 0.32
C ALA A 134 14.17 21.26 0.00
N LEU A 135 14.04 20.19 0.80
CA LEU A 135 12.98 19.20 0.67
C LEU A 135 11.59 19.83 0.88
N ALA A 136 11.42 20.67 1.91
CA ALA A 136 10.16 21.36 2.20
C ALA A 136 9.72 22.29 1.06
N SER A 137 10.68 22.96 0.43
CA SER A 137 10.41 23.84 -0.72
C SER A 137 9.93 23.07 -1.97
N ASN A 138 10.28 21.78 -2.07
CA ASN A 138 9.94 20.93 -3.23
C ASN A 138 8.80 19.92 -2.94
N TRP A 139 8.43 19.75 -1.68
CA TRP A 139 7.37 18.87 -1.23
C TRP A 139 6.44 19.59 -0.25
N PRO A 140 5.33 20.17 -0.74
CA PRO A 140 4.35 20.85 0.10
C PRO A 140 3.45 19.88 0.90
N GLY A 141 3.70 18.57 0.85
CA GLY A 141 2.84 17.51 1.36
C GLY A 141 2.31 16.56 0.27
N GLY A 142 1.51 15.58 0.68
CA GLY A 142 0.80 14.65 -0.20
C GLY A 142 1.55 13.34 -0.46
N SER A 143 1.91 13.05 -1.71
CA SER A 143 2.43 11.73 -2.08
C SER A 143 3.79 11.42 -1.42
N ILE A 144 3.82 10.40 -0.54
CA ILE A 144 5.07 9.87 0.03
C ILE A 144 6.02 9.34 -1.05
N ARG A 145 5.51 8.77 -2.15
CA ARG A 145 6.35 8.34 -3.29
C ARG A 145 7.06 9.49 -3.97
N LYS A 146 6.49 10.70 -3.94
CA LYS A 146 7.18 11.91 -4.42
C LYS A 146 8.28 12.32 -3.45
N LEU A 147 8.02 12.24 -2.14
CA LEU A 147 9.02 12.50 -1.11
C LEU A 147 10.20 11.51 -1.19
N GLU A 148 9.93 10.21 -1.34
CA GLU A 148 10.95 9.17 -1.53
C GLU A 148 11.92 9.53 -2.68
N ARG A 149 11.38 9.86 -3.85
CA ARG A 149 12.17 10.29 -5.01
C ARG A 149 12.99 11.56 -4.78
N LEU A 150 12.51 12.48 -3.94
CA LEU A 150 13.28 13.68 -3.58
C LEU A 150 14.43 13.35 -2.62
N VAL A 151 14.21 12.44 -1.68
CA VAL A 151 15.26 11.95 -0.77
C VAL A 151 16.31 11.14 -1.52
N GLU A 152 15.92 10.29 -2.48
CA GLU A 152 16.85 9.59 -3.37
C GLU A 152 17.77 10.57 -4.12
N LYS A 153 17.19 11.60 -4.75
CA LYS A 153 17.98 12.65 -5.44
C LYS A 153 18.91 13.42 -4.50
N LEU A 154 18.53 13.56 -3.24
CA LEU A 154 19.37 14.19 -2.23
C LEU A 154 20.59 13.32 -1.91
N VAL A 155 20.40 12.00 -1.75
CA VAL A 155 21.51 11.04 -1.58
C VAL A 155 22.44 11.07 -2.79
N GLU A 156 21.91 11.02 -4.01
CA GLU A 156 22.70 11.13 -5.25
C GLU A 156 23.49 12.46 -5.33
N ALA A 157 22.92 13.56 -4.82
CA ALA A 157 23.61 14.85 -4.77
C ALA A 157 24.78 14.82 -3.77
N ARG A 158 24.61 14.19 -2.60
CA ARG A 158 25.66 14.00 -1.60
C ARG A 158 26.82 13.18 -2.14
N GLU A 159 26.52 12.04 -2.77
CA GLU A 159 27.53 11.15 -3.33
C GLU A 159 28.34 11.84 -4.44
N ARG A 160 27.68 12.59 -5.32
CA ARG A 160 28.37 13.39 -6.36
C ARG A 160 29.25 14.49 -5.77
N HIS A 161 28.87 15.05 -4.63
CA HIS A 161 29.68 16.06 -3.95
C HIS A 161 30.91 15.42 -3.28
N TRP A 162 30.77 14.25 -2.67
CA TRP A 162 31.90 13.51 -2.08
C TRP A 162 32.86 12.94 -3.12
N GLY A 163 32.38 12.48 -4.28
CA GLY A 163 33.24 11.97 -5.36
C GLY A 163 34.03 13.04 -6.13
N ARG A 164 33.86 14.33 -5.82
CA ARG A 164 34.55 15.46 -6.45
C ARG A 164 35.62 16.11 -5.56
N GLN A 165 35.74 15.68 -4.31
CA GLN A 165 36.81 16.07 -3.38
C GLN A 165 37.91 15.00 -3.39
#